data_AF-A0A929FVE8-F1
#
_entry.id   AF-A0A929FVE8-F1
#
_cell.length_a   1.000
_cell.length_b   1.000
_cell.length_c   1.000
_cell.angle_alpha   90.00
_cell.angle_beta   90.00
_cell.angle_gamma   90.00
#
_symmetry.space_group_name_H-M   'P 1'
#
loop_
_entity.id
_entity.type
_entity.pdbx_description
1 polymer ?
#
loop_
_entity_poly.entity_id
_entity_poly.type
_entity_poly.pdbx_seq_one_letter_code
_entity_poly.pdbx_strand_id
1 'polypeptide(L)' 'MEGLQRYLSLVPVLLFLWLSETAVWLILFNYKYPDLLFHP' A
#
# COMPACT_ATOMS: atom_id res chain seq x y z
N MET A 1 16.69 -10.58 17.28
CA MET A 1 15.50 -10.30 16.45
C MET A 1 14.62 -9.19 17.03
N GLU A 2 14.57 -9.00 18.34
CA GLU A 2 13.70 -8.01 19.02
C GLU A 2 13.88 -6.56 18.53
N GLY A 3 15.13 -6.09 18.42
CA GLY A 3 15.40 -4.72 17.94
C GLY A 3 14.91 -4.45 16.53
N LEU A 4 14.99 -5.45 15.63
CA LEU A 4 14.48 -5.34 14.26
C LEU A 4 12.95 -5.30 14.25
N GLN A 5 12.29 -6.17 15.01
CA GLN A 5 10.83 -6.18 15.11
C GLN A 5 10.30 -4.84 15.67
N ARG A 6 11.00 -4.27 16.66
CA ARG A 6 10.66 -2.96 17.22
C ARG A 6 10.81 -1.84 16.18
N TYR A 7 11.88 -1.88 15.37
CA TYR A 7 12.06 -0.94 14.26
C TYR A 7 10.96 -1.07 13.20
N LEU A 8 10.64 -2.30 12.78
CA LEU A 8 9.57 -2.55 11.80
C LEU A 8 8.18 -2.15 12.31
N SER A 9 7.98 -2.11 13.63
CA SER A 9 6.75 -1.69 14.28
C SER A 9 6.66 -0.17 14.53
N LEU A 10 7.67 0.61 14.15
CA LEU A 10 7.61 2.07 14.25
C LEU A 10 6.49 2.61 13.35
N VAL A 11 5.74 3.58 13.86
CA VAL A 11 4.65 4.27 13.14
C VAL A 11 5.04 4.67 11.70
N PRO A 12 6.17 5.36 11.44
CA PRO A 12 6.55 5.72 10.07
C PRO A 12 6.82 4.51 9.16
N VAL A 13 7.33 3.40 9.71
CA VAL A 13 7.63 2.19 8.92
C VAL A 13 6.35 1.47 8.55
N LEU A 14 5.44 1.29 9.50
CA LEU A 14 4.13 0.70 9.23
C LEU A 14 3.28 1.58 8.29
N LEU A 15 3.32 2.90 8.46
CA LEU A 15 2.63 3.83 7.57
C LEU A 15 3.17 3.74 6.13
N PHE A 16 4.49 3.69 5.97
CA PHE A 16 5.09 3.54 4.65
C PHE A 16 4.69 2.21 3.99
N LEU A 17 4.73 1.10 4.74
CA LEU A 17 4.32 -0.21 4.24
C LEU A 17 2.84 -0.20 3.80
N TRP A 18 1.96 0.35 4.64
CA TRP A 18 0.53 0.44 4.39
C TRP A 18 0.19 1.28 3.15
N LEU A 19 0.82 2.46 3.03
CA LEU A 19 0.62 3.33 1.87
C LEU A 19 1.20 2.74 0.59
N SER A 20 2.35 2.05 0.69
CA SER A 20 2.96 1.37 -0.45
C SER A 20 2.07 0.23 -0.97
N GLU A 21 1.54 -0.60 -0.07
CA GLU A 21 0.60 -1.65 -0.42
C GLU A 21 -0.66 -1.07 -1.07
N THR A 22 -1.26 -0.05 -0.45
CA THR A 22 -2.44 0.63 -0.98
C THR A 22 -2.19 1.20 -2.38
N ALA A 23 -1.03 1.84 -2.58
CA ALA A 23 -0.66 2.41 -3.88
C ALA A 23 -0.52 1.32 -4.96
N VAL A 24 0.14 0.20 -4.65
CA VAL A 24 0.29 -0.92 -5.58
C VAL A 24 -1.08 -1.47 -6.00
N TRP A 25 -2.00 -1.66 -5.04
CA TRP A 25 -3.36 -2.10 -5.36
C TRP A 25 -4.09 -1.14 -6.30
N LEU A 26 -4.04 0.17 -6.01
CA LEU A 26 -4.67 1.19 -6.85
C LEU A 26 -4.05 1.26 -8.25
N ILE A 27 -2.72 1.15 -8.34
CA ILE A 27 -1.99 1.15 -9.62
C ILE A 27 -2.39 -0.08 -10.44
N LEU A 28 -2.32 -1.27 -9.86
CA LEU A 28 -2.61 -2.52 -10.58
C LEU A 28 -4.08 -2.59 -11.00
N PHE A 29 -4.99 -2.09 -10.16
CA PHE A 29 -6.40 -1.99 -10.50
C PHE A 29 -6.63 -1.07 -11.70
N ASN A 30 -6.08 0.16 -11.68
CA ASN A 30 -6.21 1.10 -12.80
C ASN A 30 -5.45 0.63 -14.06
N TYR A 31 -4.37 -0.12 -13.90
CA TYR A 31 -3.66 -0.75 -15.03
C TYR A 31 -4.50 -1.85 -15.69
N LYS A 32 -5.23 -2.64 -14.89
CA LYS A 32 -6.07 -3.74 -15.39
C LYS A 32 -7.44 -3.28 -15.89
N TYR A 33 -8.03 -2.29 -15.24
CA TYR A 33 -9.34 -1.70 -15.53
C TYR A 33 -9.20 -0.18 -15.66
N PRO A 34 -8.67 0.30 -16.79
CA PRO A 34 -8.49 1.73 -17.01
C PRO A 34 -9.83 2.44 -17.20
N ASP A 35 -9.83 3.76 -16.96
CA ASP A 35 -10.91 4.69 -17.30
C ASP A 35 -12.30 4.35 -16.71
N LEU A 36 -12.31 3.77 -15.50
CA LEU A 36 -13.54 3.55 -14.73
C LEU A 36 -14.11 4.87 -14.17
N LEU A 37 -14.70 5.68 -15.06
CA LEU A 37 -15.36 6.92 -14.70
C LEU A 37 -16.67 6.70 -13.92
N PHE A 38 -17.38 5.62 -14.23
CA PHE A 38 -18.63 5.23 -13.57
C PHE A 38 -18.79 3.70 -13.58
N HIS A 39 -19.57 3.17 -12.63
CA HIS A 39 -20.06 1.80 -12.71
C HIS A 39 -21.10 1.73 -13.85
N PRO A 40 -21.12 0.65 -14.66
CA PRO A 40 -22.13 0.44 -15.70
C PRO A 40 -23.58 0.65 -15.24
#